data_AF-A0A7K0V9X3-F1
#
_entry.id   AF-A0A7K0V9X3-F1
#
_cell.length_a   1.000
_cell.length_b   1.000
_cell.length_c   1.000
_cell.angle_alpha   90.00
_cell.angle_beta   90.00
_cell.angle_gamma   90.00
#
_symmetry.space_group_name_H-M   'P 1'
#
loop_
_entity.id
_entity.type
_entity.pdbx_description
1 polymer ?
#
loop_
_entity_poly.entity_id
_entity_poly.type
_entity_poly.pdbx_seq_one_letter_code
_entity_poly.pdbx_strand_id
1 'polypeptide(L)'
;MLTSNELDSSGLTSYGEKFLLAQANALLEFGEGSVMPGAGFGYMDLHGVVDLSMPRQVYIQARMIEIFGLADILKLSDSKHLVTHGLRALK
;
A
#
# COMPACT_ATOMS: atom_id res chain seq x y z
N MET A 1 7.75 -20.60 -2.95
CA MET A 1 8.38 -20.02 -1.75
C MET A 1 9.56 -19.22 -2.26
N LEU A 2 9.40 -17.90 -2.42
CA LEU A 2 10.54 -17.05 -2.81
C LEU A 2 11.52 -17.10 -1.62
N THR A 3 12.73 -17.60 -1.86
CA THR A 3 13.78 -17.60 -0.86
C THR A 3 14.13 -16.14 -0.56
N SER A 4 14.32 -15.83 0.72
CA SER A 4 14.53 -14.48 1.28
C SER A 4 15.75 -13.71 0.74
N ASN A 5 16.45 -14.24 -0.26
CA ASN A 5 17.78 -13.79 -0.66
C ASN A 5 17.81 -12.95 -1.95
N GLU A 6 16.77 -12.96 -2.78
CA GLU A 6 16.79 -12.24 -4.08
C GLU A 6 16.34 -10.76 -3.97
N LEU A 7 15.76 -10.37 -2.84
CA LEU A 7 15.32 -8.99 -2.57
C LEU A 7 16.04 -8.36 -1.36
N ASP A 8 17.04 -9.05 -0.79
CA ASP A 8 17.80 -8.54 0.34
C ASP A 8 18.75 -7.42 -0.13
N SER A 9 18.23 -6.19 -0.07
CA SER A 9 18.97 -4.95 -0.32
C SER A 9 19.53 -4.35 0.97
N SER A 10 19.51 -5.07 2.09
CA SER A 10 19.97 -4.54 3.39
C SER A 10 21.43 -4.08 3.37
N GLY A 11 22.26 -4.65 2.49
CA GLY A 11 23.65 -4.21 2.25
C GLY A 11 23.82 -3.06 1.24
N LEU A 12 22.75 -2.66 0.53
CA LEU A 12 22.78 -1.60 -0.50
C LEU A 12 22.24 -0.26 0.00
N THR A 13 21.53 -0.24 1.13
CA THR A 13 21.03 1.00 1.72
C THR A 13 21.88 1.40 2.91
N SER A 14 22.01 2.71 3.16
CA SER A 14 22.66 3.22 4.37
C SER A 14 21.85 2.93 5.65
N TYR A 15 20.66 2.33 5.51
CA TYR A 15 19.74 2.00 6.59
C TYR A 15 19.62 0.47 6.74
N GLY A 16 19.56 -0.02 7.98
CA GLY A 16 19.39 -1.46 8.23
C GLY A 16 17.99 -1.96 7.88
N GLU A 17 17.87 -3.26 7.59
CA GLU A 17 16.60 -3.95 7.30
C GLU A 17 15.48 -3.60 8.30
N LYS A 18 15.79 -3.64 9.61
CA LYS A 18 14.84 -3.29 10.68
C LYS A 18 14.25 -1.89 10.52
N PHE A 19 15.07 -0.91 10.12
CA PHE A 19 14.60 0.46 9.91
C PHE A 19 13.67 0.52 8.69
N LEU A 20 14.07 -0.10 7.57
CA LEU A 20 13.27 -0.11 6.35
C LEU A 20 11.92 -0.79 6.55
N LEU A 21 11.88 -1.92 7.26
CA LEU A 21 10.63 -2.60 7.60
C LEU A 21 9.72 -1.72 8.47
N ALA A 22 10.28 -1.02 9.46
CA ALA A 22 9.52 -0.08 10.29
C ALA A 22 8.93 1.07 9.45
N GLN A 23 9.71 1.63 8.52
CA GLN A 23 9.21 2.68 7.62
C GLN A 23 8.16 2.15 6.63
N ALA A 24 8.34 0.94 6.11
CA ALA A 24 7.35 0.31 5.24
C ALA A 24 6.01 0.14 5.96
N ASN A 25 6.01 -0.36 7.20
CA ASN A 25 4.80 -0.49 8.01
C ASN A 25 4.13 0.86 8.27
N ALA A 26 4.90 1.90 8.63
CA ALA A 26 4.36 3.25 8.84
C ALA A 26 3.71 3.84 7.56
N LEU A 27 4.30 3.59 6.39
CA LEU A 27 3.73 4.01 5.10
C LEU A 27 2.47 3.21 4.73
N LEU A 28 2.41 1.93 5.08
CA LEU A 28 1.21 1.10 4.87
C LEU A 28 0.06 1.59 5.75
N GLU A 29 0.32 1.86 7.04
CA GLU A 29 -0.65 2.46 7.96
C GLU A 29 -1.18 3.81 7.44
N PHE A 30 -0.30 4.67 6.92
CA PHE A 30 -0.72 5.92 6.28
C PHE A 30 -1.56 5.66 5.01
N GLY A 31 -1.16 4.69 4.19
CA GLY A 31 -1.84 4.31 2.96
C GLY A 31 -3.27 3.81 3.16
N GLU A 32 -3.57 3.17 4.30
CA GLU A 32 -4.93 2.74 4.66
C GLU A 32 -5.92 3.92 4.74
N GLY A 33 -5.43 5.13 5.04
CA GLY A 33 -6.24 6.35 5.02
C GLY A 33 -6.84 6.70 3.65
N SER A 34 -6.31 6.11 2.57
CA SER A 34 -6.83 6.32 1.21
C SER A 34 -8.12 5.56 0.93
N VAL A 35 -8.53 4.62 1.78
CA VAL A 35 -9.71 3.77 1.56
C VAL A 35 -10.98 4.62 1.50
N MET A 36 -11.65 4.60 0.35
CA MET A 36 -12.92 5.29 0.18
C MET A 36 -14.11 4.44 0.62
N PRO A 37 -15.22 5.08 1.06
CA PRO A 37 -16.48 4.40 1.26
C PRO A 37 -16.93 3.62 0.01
N GLY A 38 -17.40 2.38 0.22
CA GLY A 38 -17.93 1.51 -0.84
C GLY A 38 -16.85 0.70 -1.57
N ALA A 39 -16.02 1.35 -2.39
CA ALA A 39 -14.96 0.69 -3.16
C ALA A 39 -13.80 1.67 -3.44
N GLY A 40 -12.60 1.14 -3.66
CA GLY A 40 -11.41 1.86 -4.13
C GLY A 40 -10.77 2.84 -3.15
N PHE A 41 -9.89 3.68 -3.70
CA PHE A 41 -8.98 4.56 -2.97
C PHE A 41 -8.99 5.99 -3.51
N GLY A 42 -8.80 6.99 -2.64
CA GLY A 42 -8.84 8.40 -3.00
C GLY A 42 -7.52 9.12 -2.76
N TYR A 43 -7.47 10.40 -3.14
CA TYR A 43 -6.40 11.29 -2.74
C TYR A 43 -6.43 11.49 -1.24
N MET A 44 -5.27 11.59 -0.61
CA MET A 44 -5.16 11.94 0.80
C MET A 44 -4.60 13.35 0.95
N ASP A 45 -5.02 14.02 2.02
CA ASP A 45 -4.36 15.22 2.50
C ASP A 45 -3.07 14.89 3.28
N LEU A 46 -2.44 15.92 3.85
CA LEU A 46 -1.20 15.79 4.64
C LEU A 46 -1.39 15.00 5.95
N HIS A 47 -2.63 14.70 6.34
CA HIS A 47 -2.96 13.96 7.54
C HIS A 47 -3.40 12.52 7.24
N GLY A 48 -3.34 12.09 5.98
CA GLY A 48 -3.76 10.75 5.56
C GLY A 48 -5.29 10.61 5.48
N VAL A 49 -6.02 11.72 5.42
CA VAL A 49 -7.48 11.69 5.30
C VAL A 49 -7.86 11.81 3.83
N VAL A 50 -8.75 10.92 3.38
CA VAL A 50 -9.24 10.94 2.00
C VAL A 50 -10.02 12.21 1.67
N ASP A 51 -9.63 12.90 0.60
CA ASP A 51 -10.34 14.04 0.03
C ASP A 51 -11.41 13.56 -0.96
N LEU A 52 -12.66 13.53 -0.49
CA LEU A 52 -13.82 13.09 -1.27
C LEU A 52 -14.29 14.12 -2.33
N SER A 53 -13.71 15.33 -2.35
CA SER A 53 -13.99 16.31 -3.41
C SER A 53 -13.27 15.97 -4.72
N MET A 54 -12.21 15.17 -4.64
CA MET A 54 -11.41 14.77 -5.79
C MET A 54 -12.05 13.60 -6.54
N PRO A 55 -11.94 13.54 -7.88
CA PRO A 55 -12.43 12.41 -8.64
C PRO A 55 -11.62 11.16 -8.33
N ARG A 56 -12.28 10.00 -8.43
CA ARG A 56 -11.63 8.69 -8.34
C ARG A 56 -10.71 8.48 -9.54
N GLN A 57 -9.40 8.50 -9.30
CA GLN A 57 -8.40 8.31 -10.33
C GLN A 57 -8.04 6.82 -10.49
N VAL A 58 -8.04 6.33 -11.74
CA VAL A 58 -7.64 4.95 -12.08
C VAL A 58 -6.22 4.64 -11.64
N TYR A 59 -5.29 5.59 -11.82
CA TYR A 59 -3.90 5.40 -11.43
C TYR A 59 -3.74 5.21 -9.92
N ILE A 60 -4.57 5.86 -9.10
CA ILE A 60 -4.57 5.67 -7.63
C ILE A 60 -5.03 4.24 -7.30
N GLN A 61 -6.06 3.73 -8.00
CA GLN A 61 -6.53 2.36 -7.79
C GLN A 61 -5.42 1.36 -8.11
N ALA A 62 -4.79 1.51 -9.28
CA ALA A 62 -3.71 0.63 -9.72
C ALA A 62 -2.53 0.63 -8.73
N ARG A 63 -2.11 1.82 -8.26
CA ARG A 63 -1.01 1.96 -7.30
C ARG A 63 -1.34 1.37 -5.93
N MET A 64 -2.54 1.60 -5.42
CA MET A 64 -2.92 1.04 -4.11
C MET A 64 -3.11 -0.49 -4.19
N ILE A 65 -3.65 -1.02 -5.29
CA ILE A 65 -3.71 -2.47 -5.54
C ILE A 65 -2.29 -3.07 -5.57
N GLU A 66 -1.34 -2.41 -6.24
CA GLU A 66 0.07 -2.81 -6.27
C GLU A 66 0.67 -2.80 -4.85
N ILE A 67 0.53 -1.70 -4.11
CA ILE A 67 1.09 -1.53 -2.76
C ILE A 67 0.53 -2.58 -1.79
N PHE A 68 -0.80 -2.70 -1.70
CA PHE A 68 -1.45 -3.64 -0.78
C PHE A 68 -1.26 -5.10 -1.22
N GLY A 69 -1.15 -5.36 -2.52
CA GLY A 69 -0.77 -6.67 -3.03
C GLY A 69 0.64 -7.07 -2.64
N LEU A 70 1.61 -6.14 -2.75
CA LEU A 70 2.98 -6.37 -2.30
C LEU A 70 3.06 -6.57 -0.79
N ALA A 71 2.33 -5.77 -0.01
CA ALA A 71 2.27 -5.90 1.45
C ALA A 71 1.78 -7.28 1.89
N ASP A 72 0.75 -7.81 1.21
CA ASP A 72 0.21 -9.15 1.44
C ASP A 72 1.23 -10.26 1.08
N ILE A 73 1.84 -10.17 -0.11
CA ILE A 73 2.85 -11.13 -0.60
C ILE A 73 4.06 -11.18 0.34
N LEU A 74 4.52 -10.03 0.81
CA LEU A 74 5.65 -9.88 1.73
C LEU A 74 5.28 -10.14 3.19
N LYS A 75 4.00 -10.42 3.49
CA LYS A 75 3.47 -10.65 4.85
C LYS A 75 3.72 -9.49 5.81
N LEU A 76 3.68 -8.27 5.31
CA LEU A 76 3.78 -7.03 6.10
C LEU A 76 2.41 -6.62 6.66
N SER A 77 1.32 -6.93 5.96
CA SER A 77 -0.06 -6.67 6.39
C SER A 77 -1.03 -7.69 5.75
N ASP A 78 -2.16 -7.98 6.41
CA ASP A 78 -3.27 -8.78 5.83
C ASP A 78 -4.13 -7.89 4.92
N SER A 79 -3.57 -7.59 3.76
CA SER A 79 -4.06 -6.56 2.83
C SER A 79 -4.90 -7.11 1.68
N LYS A 80 -5.15 -8.43 1.62
CA LYS A 80 -5.95 -9.07 0.58
C LYS A 80 -7.34 -8.45 0.39
N HIS A 81 -7.97 -8.02 1.49
CA HIS A 81 -9.28 -7.38 1.45
C HIS A 81 -9.22 -6.01 0.74
N LEU A 82 -8.15 -5.24 0.93
CA LEU A 82 -7.91 -3.96 0.26
C LEU A 82 -7.66 -4.12 -1.24
N VAL A 83 -6.93 -5.16 -1.64
CA VAL A 83 -6.75 -5.51 -3.06
C VAL A 83 -8.11 -5.76 -3.72
N THR A 84 -8.98 -6.54 -3.07
CA THR A 84 -10.34 -6.80 -3.56
C THR A 84 -11.17 -5.51 -3.62
N HIS A 85 -11.04 -4.63 -2.63
CA HIS A 85 -11.70 -3.32 -2.58
C HIS A 85 -11.31 -2.43 -3.77
N GLY A 86 -10.01 -2.41 -4.12
CA GLY A 86 -9.49 -1.70 -5.29
C GLY A 86 -10.00 -2.27 -6.62
N LEU A 87 -9.95 -3.59 -6.78
CA LEU A 87 -10.42 -4.26 -8.01
C LEU A 87 -11.91 -4.00 -8.29
N ARG A 88 -12.74 -3.90 -7.24
CA ARG A 88 -14.16 -3.53 -7.38
C ARG A 88 -14.36 -2.12 -7.93
N ALA A 89 -13.40 -1.22 -7.76
CA ALA A 89 -13.47 0.15 -8.25
C ALA A 89 -13.04 0.31 -9.73
N LEU A 90 -12.51 -0.74 -10.35
CA LEU A 90 -12.09 -0.76 -11.76
C LEU A 90 -13.15 -1.38 -12.70
N LYS A 91 -14.30 -1.78 -12.16
CA LYS A 91 -15.40 -2.38 -12.91
C LYS A 91 -16.34 -1.32 -13.48
#